data_AF-A0ABD0RUR0-F1
#
_entry.id   AF-A0ABD0RUR0-F1
#
_cell.length_a   1.000
_cell.length_b   1.000
_cell.length_c   1.000
_cell.angle_alpha   90.00
_cell.angle_beta   90.00
_cell.angle_gamma   90.00
#
_symmetry.space_group_name_H-M   'P 1'
#
loop_
_entity.id
_entity.type
_entity.pdbx_description
1 polymer ?
#
loop_
_entity_poly.entity_id
_entity_poly.type
_entity_poly.pdbx_seq_one_letter_code
_entity_poly.pdbx_strand_id
1 'polypeptide(L)'
;MLETLNELAQLRDTRHGLKLLYWFASECVSFENNGMLSQCDPAEGDFGFHHFENRYDQYRNKLLPDINFPYFVVGNLNSPGAEELPDYVSEDNYTDDHDSNTDRIIVSVDEEWFVRVYVTQHHDRSNYDPNATYRISKGLLMIIRRMSLNEFLVEMGYYTYIQYVPPMPAINYSPQTTNTVSPDFTAVSLLSGEPAHNESPEIHTNDTIIQLNEDTTTNKPSPNLPKKKGFWERFCTVL
;
A
#
# COMPACT_ATOMS: atom_id res chain seq x y z
N MET A 1 23.90 3.28 -5.41
CA MET A 1 23.06 4.42 -4.96
C MET A 1 21.62 3.96 -5.10
N LEU A 2 20.80 4.11 -4.06
CA LEU A 2 19.37 3.74 -4.13
C LEU A 2 18.67 4.57 -5.20
N GLU A 3 17.88 3.91 -6.04
CA GLU A 3 17.05 4.56 -7.03
C GLU A 3 15.94 5.38 -6.35
N THR A 4 15.61 6.53 -6.95
CA THR A 4 14.52 7.38 -6.50
C THR A 4 13.39 7.35 -7.52
N LEU A 5 12.20 6.96 -7.09
CA LEU A 5 10.99 6.98 -7.90
C LEU A 5 10.37 8.38 -7.81
N ASN A 6 10.17 8.99 -8.96
CA ASN A 6 9.63 10.34 -9.11
C ASN A 6 8.29 10.36 -9.86
N GLU A 7 8.00 9.31 -10.62
CA GLU A 7 6.84 9.23 -11.51
C GLU A 7 6.00 7.99 -11.22
N LEU A 8 4.69 8.10 -11.45
CA LEU A 8 3.73 7.01 -11.30
C LEU A 8 4.10 5.78 -12.14
N ALA A 9 4.61 5.98 -13.36
CA ALA A 9 5.01 4.89 -14.24
C ALA A 9 6.05 3.95 -13.63
N GLN A 10 6.92 4.47 -12.75
CA GLN A 10 7.95 3.67 -12.09
C GLN A 10 7.41 2.79 -10.96
N LEU A 11 6.21 3.10 -10.44
CA LEU A 11 5.52 2.26 -9.45
C LEU A 11 4.78 1.07 -10.10
N ARG A 12 4.57 1.09 -11.43
CA ARG A 12 3.94 -0.04 -12.13
C ARG A 12 4.77 -1.32 -12.03
N ASP A 13 6.08 -1.17 -11.92
CA ASP A 13 7.01 -2.29 -11.72
C ASP A 13 7.05 -2.77 -10.26
N THR A 14 6.57 -1.95 -9.31
CA THR A 14 6.41 -2.32 -7.89
C THR A 14 5.03 -2.93 -7.69
N ARG A 15 4.94 -4.26 -7.76
CA ARG A 15 3.66 -5.00 -7.64
C ARG A 15 3.07 -5.01 -6.24
N HIS A 16 3.87 -4.67 -5.24
CA HIS A 16 3.53 -4.85 -3.84
C HIS A 16 3.46 -3.50 -3.12
N GLY A 17 2.57 -3.39 -2.14
CA GLY A 17 2.53 -2.26 -1.21
C GLY A 17 1.81 -1.02 -1.74
N LEU A 18 1.13 -1.10 -2.88
CA LEU A 18 0.42 0.03 -3.48
C LEU A 18 -0.65 0.60 -2.53
N LYS A 19 -1.46 -0.25 -1.91
CA LYS A 19 -2.49 0.20 -0.97
C LYS A 19 -1.87 0.85 0.28
N LEU A 20 -0.77 0.29 0.80
CA LEU A 20 -0.01 0.86 1.91
C LEU A 20 0.60 2.22 1.53
N LEU A 21 1.19 2.34 0.33
CA LEU A 21 1.76 3.59 -0.17
C LEU A 21 0.69 4.67 -0.38
N TYR A 22 -0.47 4.29 -0.91
CA TYR A 22 -1.61 5.18 -1.05
C TYR A 22 -2.07 5.72 0.31
N TRP A 23 -2.26 4.83 1.30
CA TRP A 23 -2.61 5.23 2.66
C TRP A 23 -1.58 6.20 3.23
N PHE A 24 -0.29 5.86 3.12
CA PHE A 24 0.79 6.70 3.64
C PHE A 24 0.76 8.11 3.04
N ALA A 25 0.64 8.21 1.70
CA ALA A 25 0.58 9.50 1.01
C ALA A 25 -0.69 10.31 1.33
N SER A 26 -1.81 9.63 1.55
CA SER A 26 -3.12 10.26 1.71
C SER A 26 -3.41 10.68 3.14
N GLU A 27 -2.99 9.87 4.11
CA GLU A 27 -3.40 9.98 5.51
C GLU A 27 -2.23 10.28 6.45
N CYS A 28 -1.05 9.69 6.23
CA CYS A 28 0.12 9.83 7.12
C CYS A 28 0.99 11.05 6.81
N VAL A 29 0.93 11.63 5.60
CA VAL A 29 1.80 12.74 5.15
C VAL A 29 1.01 13.96 4.72
N SER A 30 1.22 15.11 5.35
CA SER A 30 0.79 16.42 4.86
C SER A 30 1.96 17.22 4.28
N PHE A 31 1.67 18.26 3.50
CA PHE A 31 2.70 19.06 2.83
C PHE A 31 2.61 20.53 3.26
N GLU A 32 3.55 20.94 4.11
CA GLU A 32 3.64 22.30 4.64
C GLU A 32 5.03 22.89 4.37
N ASN A 33 5.12 24.19 4.06
CA ASN A 33 6.39 24.93 3.96
C ASN A 33 7.49 24.23 3.12
N ASN A 34 7.10 23.58 2.02
CA ASN A 34 7.96 22.74 1.19
C ASN A 34 8.49 21.43 1.83
N GLY A 35 8.14 21.12 3.07
CA GLY A 35 8.43 19.85 3.74
C GLY A 35 7.32 18.80 3.57
N MET A 36 7.53 17.65 4.22
CA MET A 36 6.57 16.57 4.41
C MET A 36 6.33 16.44 5.92
N LEU A 37 5.20 16.95 6.40
CA LEU A 37 4.84 16.92 7.81
C LEU A 37 4.13 15.60 8.11
N SER A 38 4.51 14.94 9.19
CA SER A 38 3.88 13.70 9.64
C SER A 38 2.51 14.00 10.22
N GLN A 39 1.52 13.16 9.90
CA GLN A 39 0.18 13.15 10.51
C GLN A 39 -0.03 11.92 11.40
N CYS A 40 1.02 11.11 11.52
CA CYS A 40 1.15 9.93 12.33
C CYS A 40 2.38 10.12 13.24
N ASP A 41 2.47 9.40 14.35
CA ASP A 41 3.64 9.41 15.22
C ASP A 41 4.39 8.06 15.13
N PRO A 42 5.41 7.95 14.26
CA PRO A 42 6.19 6.72 14.14
C PRO A 42 6.93 6.32 15.42
N ALA A 43 7.22 7.28 16.32
CA ALA A 43 7.94 7.01 17.56
C ALA A 43 7.03 6.42 18.64
N GLU A 44 5.76 6.82 18.67
CA GLU A 44 4.74 6.25 19.55
C GLU A 44 4.11 4.96 19.00
N GLY A 45 4.36 4.64 17.73
CA GLY A 45 3.99 3.37 17.12
C GLY A 45 2.62 3.35 16.47
N ASP A 46 2.07 4.52 16.14
CA ASP A 46 0.82 4.65 15.39
C ASP A 46 0.80 3.70 14.18
N PHE A 47 -0.33 3.07 13.88
CA PHE A 47 -0.48 2.19 12.71
C PHE A 47 0.52 1.01 12.62
N GLY A 48 1.20 0.68 13.71
CA GLY A 48 2.22 -0.37 13.74
C GLY A 48 3.62 0.07 13.33
N PHE A 49 3.89 1.38 13.34
CA PHE A 49 5.27 1.87 13.21
C PHE A 49 6.16 1.32 14.33
N HIS A 50 7.41 1.03 13.98
CA HIS A 50 8.44 0.67 14.95
C HIS A 50 9.83 1.05 14.43
N HIS A 51 10.80 1.12 15.34
CA HIS A 51 12.16 1.51 15.00
C HIS A 51 12.80 0.56 13.97
N PHE A 52 13.41 1.13 12.94
CA PHE A 52 14.19 0.41 11.93
C PHE A 52 15.69 0.66 12.17
N GLU A 53 16.38 -0.36 12.67
CA GLU A 53 17.80 -0.23 13.07
C GLU A 53 18.77 0.03 11.91
N ASN A 54 18.38 -0.25 10.66
CA ASN A 54 19.25 -0.19 9.47
C ASN A 54 20.60 -0.93 9.70
N ARG A 55 20.51 -2.14 10.25
CA ARG A 55 21.67 -2.97 10.58
C ARG A 55 22.46 -3.41 9.34
N TYR A 56 23.72 -3.73 9.54
CA TYR A 56 24.54 -4.37 8.51
C TYR A 56 24.01 -5.77 8.19
N ASP A 57 23.97 -6.11 6.90
CA ASP A 57 23.76 -7.47 6.43
C ASP A 57 25.02 -8.34 6.59
N GLN A 58 24.92 -9.60 6.20
CA GLN A 58 26.04 -10.55 6.22
C GLN A 58 27.26 -10.12 5.36
N TYR A 59 27.06 -9.22 4.40
CA TYR A 59 28.08 -8.66 3.52
C TYR A 59 28.60 -7.29 3.97
N ARG A 60 28.20 -6.84 5.18
CA ARG A 60 28.56 -5.54 5.77
C ARG A 60 28.03 -4.35 4.97
N ASN A 61 26.91 -4.53 4.27
CA ASN A 61 26.17 -3.46 3.63
C ASN A 61 24.95 -3.08 4.46
N LYS A 62 24.55 -1.82 4.43
CA LYS A 62 23.27 -1.36 4.98
C LYS A 62 22.24 -1.24 3.86
N LEU A 63 20.98 -1.48 4.19
CA LEU A 63 19.88 -1.30 3.25
C LEU A 63 19.77 0.17 2.84
N LEU A 64 19.81 1.06 3.83
CA LEU A 64 19.65 2.51 3.66
C LEU A 64 20.95 3.24 4.02
N PRO A 65 21.19 4.43 3.45
CA PRO A 65 22.32 5.28 3.82
C PRO A 65 22.24 5.76 5.27
N ASP A 66 23.39 5.99 5.88
CA ASP A 66 23.47 6.61 7.20
C ASP A 66 23.16 8.10 7.13
N ILE A 67 22.23 8.53 7.97
CA ILE A 67 21.83 9.93 8.17
C ILE A 67 21.66 10.20 9.66
N ASN A 68 21.59 11.48 10.04
CA ASN A 68 21.52 11.90 11.45
C ASN A 68 20.14 11.77 12.09
N PHE A 69 19.22 11.05 11.45
CA PHE A 69 17.81 10.97 11.83
C PHE A 69 17.40 9.50 11.96
N PRO A 70 16.58 9.14 12.97
CA PRO A 70 16.11 7.77 13.14
C PRO A 70 15.28 7.31 11.94
N TYR A 71 15.25 6.00 11.77
CA TYR A 71 14.38 5.33 10.82
C TYR A 71 13.28 4.58 11.56
N PHE A 72 12.07 4.61 11.00
CA PHE A 72 10.93 3.83 11.45
C PHE A 72 10.34 3.09 10.26
N VAL A 73 9.68 1.96 10.51
CA VAL A 73 9.07 1.12 9.47
C VAL A 73 7.63 0.76 9.84
N VAL A 74 6.76 0.73 8.84
CA VAL A 74 5.35 0.31 8.92
C VAL A 74 5.04 -0.69 7.82
N GLY A 75 3.91 -1.40 7.94
CA GLY A 75 3.39 -2.33 6.95
C GLY A 75 3.45 -3.79 7.37
N ASN A 76 4.13 -4.10 8.49
CA ASN A 76 4.01 -5.42 9.10
C ASN A 76 2.68 -5.51 9.86
N LEU A 77 1.71 -6.22 9.28
CA LEU A 77 0.36 -6.37 9.82
C LEU A 77 0.27 -7.18 11.12
N ASN A 78 1.39 -7.79 11.56
CA ASN A 78 1.48 -8.46 12.85
C ASN A 78 2.09 -7.55 13.94
N SER A 79 2.40 -6.28 13.63
CA SER A 79 2.95 -5.35 14.62
C SER A 79 1.84 -4.83 15.53
N PRO A 80 2.10 -4.59 16.83
CA PRO A 80 1.14 -3.88 17.69
C PRO A 80 0.77 -2.52 17.07
N GLY A 81 -0.51 -2.19 17.00
CA GLY A 81 -1.02 -0.95 16.38
C GLY A 81 -1.32 -1.08 14.89
N ALA A 82 -0.94 -2.17 14.22
CA ALA A 82 -1.23 -2.37 12.81
C ALA A 82 -2.73 -2.53 12.51
N GLU A 83 -3.55 -2.86 13.52
CA GLU A 83 -5.01 -2.89 13.45
C GLU A 83 -5.65 -1.52 13.21
N GLU A 84 -4.88 -0.43 13.37
CA GLU A 84 -5.33 0.93 13.06
C GLU A 84 -5.18 1.27 11.57
N LEU A 85 -4.44 0.47 10.81
CA LEU A 85 -4.36 0.63 9.35
C LEU A 85 -5.76 0.43 8.73
N PRO A 86 -6.13 1.19 7.69
CA PRO A 86 -7.40 1.00 7.03
C PRO A 86 -7.58 -0.42 6.50
N ASP A 87 -8.81 -0.96 6.60
CA ASP A 87 -9.14 -2.33 6.18
C ASP A 87 -8.60 -2.67 4.79
N TYR A 88 -8.71 -1.74 3.83
CA TYR A 88 -8.24 -1.93 2.46
C TYR A 88 -6.75 -2.28 2.35
N VAL A 89 -5.91 -1.84 3.29
CA VAL A 89 -4.47 -2.17 3.34
C VAL A 89 -4.27 -3.65 3.70
N SER A 90 -5.15 -4.23 4.52
CA SER A 90 -5.05 -5.59 5.03
C SER A 90 -5.88 -6.63 4.25
N GLU A 91 -6.86 -6.19 3.46
CA GLU A 91 -7.82 -7.05 2.72
C GLU A 91 -7.20 -8.19 1.90
N ASP A 92 -6.02 -7.98 1.29
CA ASP A 92 -5.39 -8.99 0.43
C ASP A 92 -4.56 -10.04 1.23
N ASN A 93 -4.54 -9.94 2.57
CA ASN A 93 -3.82 -10.87 3.44
C ASN A 93 -4.59 -12.13 3.80
N TYR A 94 -5.87 -12.19 3.44
CA TYR A 94 -6.73 -13.34 3.70
C TYR A 94 -6.63 -14.44 2.63
N THR A 95 -5.86 -14.23 1.57
CA THR A 95 -5.55 -15.28 0.58
C THR A 95 -4.22 -15.95 0.95
N ASP A 96 -4.22 -17.28 0.99
CA ASP A 96 -3.13 -18.17 1.46
C ASP A 96 -1.83 -18.11 0.62
N ASP A 97 -1.69 -17.09 -0.24
CA ASP A 97 -0.51 -16.83 -1.05
C ASP A 97 0.56 -16.15 -0.21
N HIS A 98 1.76 -16.73 -0.27
CA HIS A 98 2.84 -16.61 0.70
C HIS A 98 3.54 -15.22 0.80
N ASP A 99 2.98 -14.18 0.19
CA ASP A 99 3.63 -12.88 0.01
C ASP A 99 2.81 -11.67 0.51
N SER A 100 1.66 -11.87 1.16
CA SER A 100 0.70 -10.78 1.44
C SER A 100 1.15 -9.76 2.49
N ASN A 101 1.99 -10.15 3.46
CA ASN A 101 2.52 -9.26 4.51
C ASN A 101 4.02 -8.99 4.33
N THR A 102 4.46 -8.72 3.10
CA THR A 102 5.87 -8.42 2.79
C THR A 102 6.15 -6.93 2.68
N ASP A 103 5.13 -6.12 2.41
CA ASP A 103 5.25 -4.71 2.07
C ASP A 103 5.60 -3.79 3.23
N ARG A 104 6.56 -2.90 3.02
CA ARG A 104 7.04 -1.99 4.06
C ARG A 104 7.28 -0.59 3.51
N ILE A 105 6.97 0.39 4.34
CA ILE A 105 7.41 1.77 4.16
C ILE A 105 8.40 2.10 5.27
N ILE A 106 9.61 2.52 4.91
CA ILE A 106 10.61 3.00 5.86
C ILE A 106 10.69 4.52 5.73
N VAL A 107 10.56 5.21 6.86
CA VAL A 107 10.61 6.67 6.94
C VAL A 107 11.78 7.09 7.82
N SER A 108 12.42 8.20 7.45
CA SER A 108 13.30 8.94 8.35
C SER A 108 12.59 10.18 8.85
N VAL A 109 12.69 10.44 10.14
CA VAL A 109 11.94 11.49 10.84
C VAL A 109 12.88 12.45 11.54
N ASP A 110 12.67 13.75 11.35
CA ASP A 110 13.28 14.85 12.09
C ASP A 110 12.17 15.63 12.81
N GLU A 111 12.06 15.44 14.12
CA GLU A 111 10.90 15.89 14.91
C GLU A 111 9.57 15.37 14.30
N GLU A 112 8.79 16.24 13.66
CA GLU A 112 7.52 15.89 13.01
C GLU A 112 7.65 15.80 11.47
N TRP A 113 8.86 15.91 10.92
CA TRP A 113 9.08 16.00 9.47
C TRP A 113 9.67 14.72 8.89
N PHE A 114 9.06 14.22 7.83
CA PHE A 114 9.67 13.16 7.03
C PHE A 114 10.81 13.71 6.18
N VAL A 115 12.02 13.23 6.46
CA VAL A 115 13.24 13.59 5.73
C VAL A 115 13.40 12.72 4.48
N ARG A 116 13.12 11.42 4.61
CA ARG A 116 13.19 10.43 3.53
C ARG A 116 12.10 9.39 3.69
N VAL A 117 11.57 8.93 2.57
CA VAL A 117 10.56 7.87 2.49
C VAL A 117 11.08 6.82 1.52
N TYR A 118 10.96 5.56 1.92
CA TYR A 118 11.36 4.41 1.12
C TYR A 118 10.24 3.39 1.10
N VAL A 119 10.06 2.74 -0.05
CA VAL A 119 9.27 1.51 -0.16
C VAL A 119 10.24 0.34 -0.25
N THR A 120 9.87 -0.77 0.36
CA THR A 120 10.65 -2.01 0.33
C THR A 120 9.73 -3.21 0.61
N GLN A 121 10.28 -4.40 0.46
CA GLN A 121 9.59 -5.65 0.78
C GLN A 121 10.53 -6.58 1.56
N HIS A 122 9.93 -7.49 2.32
CA HIS A 122 10.63 -8.67 2.81
C HIS A 122 10.82 -9.68 1.69
N HIS A 123 12.04 -10.23 1.55
CA HIS A 123 12.25 -11.45 0.75
C HIS A 123 12.27 -12.72 1.61
N ASP A 124 12.40 -12.57 2.93
CA ASP A 124 12.21 -13.61 3.92
C ASP A 124 11.68 -13.02 5.24
N ARG A 125 11.49 -13.86 6.27
CA ARG A 125 10.91 -13.48 7.57
C ARG A 125 11.64 -12.33 8.30
N SER A 126 12.86 -11.97 7.92
CA SER A 126 13.68 -11.02 8.68
C SER A 126 14.52 -10.09 7.82
N ASN A 127 14.62 -10.34 6.51
CA ASN A 127 15.48 -9.60 5.61
C ASN A 127 14.68 -8.86 4.55
N TYR A 128 15.12 -7.63 4.30
CA TYR A 128 14.58 -6.74 3.29
C TYR A 128 15.26 -7.01 1.95
N ASP A 129 14.56 -6.79 0.84
CA ASP A 129 15.10 -6.94 -0.51
C ASP A 129 15.74 -5.63 -0.99
N PRO A 130 17.08 -5.55 -1.12
CA PRO A 130 17.75 -4.34 -1.60
C PRO A 130 17.40 -3.99 -3.04
N ASN A 131 17.02 -4.99 -3.87
CA ASN A 131 16.68 -4.78 -5.27
C ASN A 131 15.25 -4.28 -5.46
N ALA A 132 14.39 -4.48 -4.46
CA ALA A 132 13.04 -3.94 -4.41
C ALA A 132 12.92 -2.81 -3.37
N THR A 133 14.03 -2.10 -3.10
CA THR A 133 14.04 -0.95 -2.19
C THR A 133 14.29 0.34 -2.96
N TYR A 134 13.33 1.26 -2.87
CA TYR A 134 13.36 2.50 -3.61
C TYR A 134 13.04 3.69 -2.71
N ARG A 135 13.71 4.82 -2.97
CA ARG A 135 13.32 6.09 -2.34
C ARG A 135 12.13 6.66 -3.10
N ILE A 136 11.11 7.12 -2.37
CA ILE A 136 9.98 7.83 -2.97
C ILE A 136 10.23 9.34 -2.89
N SER A 137 10.02 10.03 -4.01
CA SER A 137 10.13 11.48 -4.05
C SER A 137 8.91 12.15 -3.42
N LYS A 138 9.12 13.35 -2.87
CA LYS A 138 8.03 14.20 -2.39
C LYS A 138 6.98 14.46 -3.48
N GLY A 139 7.44 14.73 -4.71
CA GLY A 139 6.56 15.01 -5.84
C GLY A 139 5.64 13.83 -6.15
N LEU A 140 6.17 12.61 -6.08
CA LEU A 140 5.39 11.39 -6.29
C LEU A 140 4.31 11.21 -5.20
N LEU A 141 4.65 11.41 -3.92
CA LEU A 141 3.65 11.38 -2.84
C LEU A 141 2.55 12.44 -3.02
N MET A 142 2.91 13.64 -3.50
CA MET A 142 1.92 14.68 -3.82
C MET A 142 0.99 14.29 -4.96
N ILE A 143 1.48 13.57 -5.97
CA ILE A 143 0.66 13.05 -7.07
C ILE A 143 -0.32 12.00 -6.53
N ILE A 144 0.17 11.01 -5.78
CA ILE A 144 -0.66 9.92 -5.22
C ILE A 144 -1.78 10.48 -4.35
N ARG A 145 -1.46 11.42 -3.45
CA ARG A 145 -2.44 12.06 -2.54
C ARG A 145 -3.60 12.76 -3.28
N ARG A 146 -3.41 13.16 -4.54
CA ARG A 146 -4.45 13.85 -5.34
C ARG A 146 -5.38 12.89 -6.08
N MET A 147 -5.09 11.60 -6.05
CA MET A 147 -5.91 10.55 -6.66
C MET A 147 -6.82 9.94 -5.60
N SER A 148 -7.96 9.41 -6.01
CA SER A 148 -8.67 8.42 -5.20
C SER A 148 -7.94 7.07 -5.23
N LEU A 149 -8.20 6.22 -4.23
CA LEU A 149 -7.62 4.87 -4.15
C LEU A 149 -7.86 4.09 -5.46
N ASN A 150 -9.09 4.11 -5.97
CA ASN A 150 -9.44 3.39 -7.19
C ASN A 150 -8.69 3.94 -8.42
N GLU A 151 -8.61 5.26 -8.60
CA GLU A 151 -7.85 5.87 -9.70
C GLU A 151 -6.37 5.49 -9.63
N PHE A 152 -5.77 5.55 -8.43
CA PHE A 152 -4.38 5.15 -8.22
C PHE A 152 -4.17 3.68 -8.57
N LEU A 153 -4.99 2.77 -8.06
CA LEU A 153 -4.87 1.33 -8.33
C LEU A 153 -5.09 0.97 -9.81
N VAL A 154 -6.05 1.62 -10.48
CA VAL A 154 -6.27 1.45 -11.94
C VAL A 154 -5.05 1.94 -12.73
N GLU A 155 -4.53 3.11 -12.39
CA GLU A 155 -3.35 3.69 -13.06
C GLU A 155 -2.11 2.78 -12.90
N MET A 156 -1.99 2.09 -11.77
CA MET A 156 -0.93 1.12 -11.50
C MET A 156 -1.15 -0.26 -12.15
N GLY A 157 -2.29 -0.50 -12.80
CA GLY A 157 -2.61 -1.80 -13.40
C GLY A 157 -2.99 -2.88 -12.39
N TYR A 158 -3.42 -2.51 -11.19
CA TYR A 158 -3.74 -3.44 -10.10
C TYR A 158 -4.88 -4.41 -10.46
N TYR A 159 -5.95 -3.90 -11.07
CA TYR A 159 -7.13 -4.71 -11.40
C TYR A 159 -6.96 -5.59 -12.64
N THR A 160 -6.04 -5.27 -13.54
CA THR A 160 -5.67 -6.18 -14.64
C THR A 160 -4.85 -7.36 -14.14
N TYR A 161 -4.17 -7.21 -13.01
CA TYR A 161 -3.35 -8.24 -12.39
C TYR A 161 -4.18 -9.27 -11.61
N ILE A 162 -5.17 -8.85 -10.80
CA ILE A 162 -6.03 -9.79 -10.04
C ILE A 162 -6.90 -10.70 -10.93
N GLN A 163 -7.12 -10.34 -12.20
CA GLN A 163 -7.88 -11.19 -13.13
C GLN A 163 -7.04 -12.29 -13.77
N TYR A 164 -5.71 -12.23 -13.71
CA TYR A 164 -4.85 -13.26 -14.30
C TYR A 164 -4.56 -14.39 -13.30
N VAL A 165 -5.49 -15.33 -13.20
CA VAL A 165 -5.23 -16.65 -12.61
C VAL A 165 -4.94 -17.61 -13.78
N PRO A 166 -3.68 -18.02 -14.03
CA PRO A 166 -3.42 -19.04 -15.04
C PRO A 166 -4.16 -20.33 -14.64
N PRO A 167 -4.85 -21.00 -15.58
CA PRO A 167 -5.58 -22.21 -15.26
C PRO A 167 -4.61 -23.24 -14.67
N MET A 168 -4.95 -23.74 -13.48
CA MET A 168 -4.26 -24.89 -12.88
C MET A 168 -4.16 -26.01 -13.93
N PRO A 169 -2.98 -26.61 -14.16
CA PRO A 169 -2.87 -27.73 -15.09
C PRO A 169 -3.82 -28.83 -14.63
N ALA A 170 -4.71 -29.25 -15.52
CA ALA A 170 -5.63 -30.35 -15.25
C ALA A 170 -4.82 -31.61 -14.93
N ILE A 171 -4.77 -32.00 -13.66
CA ILE A 171 -4.27 -33.31 -13.27
C ILE A 171 -5.34 -34.30 -13.76
N ASN A 172 -5.04 -35.02 -14.84
CA ASN A 172 -5.84 -36.15 -15.30
C ASN A 172 -5.85 -37.24 -14.22
N TYR A 173 -6.78 -37.14 -13.28
CA TYR A 173 -7.17 -38.29 -12.48
C TYR A 173 -7.93 -39.25 -13.40
N SER A 174 -7.20 -40.23 -13.94
CA SER A 174 -7.81 -41.39 -14.56
C SER A 174 -8.41 -42.25 -13.43
N PRO A 175 -9.74 -42.40 -13.33
CA PRO A 175 -10.31 -43.26 -12.30
C PRO A 175 -10.00 -44.72 -12.66
N GLN A 176 -9.19 -45.38 -11.84
CA GLN A 176 -9.07 -46.84 -11.91
C GLN A 176 -10.36 -47.45 -11.36
N THR A 177 -11.07 -48.16 -12.23
CA THR A 177 -12.26 -48.94 -11.91
C THR A 177 -11.88 -50.22 -11.18
N THR A 178 -12.16 -50.29 -9.88
CA THR A 178 -12.29 -51.57 -9.17
C THR A 178 -13.77 -51.91 -9.02
N ASN A 179 -14.19 -52.93 -9.77
CA ASN A 179 -15.53 -53.51 -9.72
C ASN A 179 -15.82 -54.10 -8.33
N THR A 180 -16.89 -53.66 -7.68
CA THR A 180 -17.63 -54.47 -6.70
C THR A 180 -19.11 -54.10 -6.78
N VAL A 181 -19.95 -55.14 -6.74
CA VAL A 181 -21.37 -55.21 -7.08
C VAL A 181 -22.29 -54.55 -6.02
N SER A 182 -23.17 -53.64 -6.49
CA SER A 182 -24.60 -53.33 -6.18
C SER A 182 -25.24 -53.47 -4.77
N PRO A 183 -26.46 -52.92 -4.52
CA PRO A 183 -27.31 -52.05 -5.37
C PRO A 183 -28.00 -50.83 -4.68
N ASP A 184 -28.64 -50.04 -5.55
CA ASP A 184 -29.87 -49.25 -5.40
C ASP A 184 -29.92 -48.04 -4.46
N PHE A 185 -30.10 -46.85 -5.06
CA PHE A 185 -31.30 -46.04 -4.84
C PHE A 185 -31.68 -45.25 -6.11
N THR A 186 -32.97 -45.29 -6.41
CA THR A 186 -33.69 -44.77 -7.59
C THR A 186 -33.65 -43.25 -7.68
N ALA A 187 -33.37 -42.72 -8.89
CA ALA A 187 -33.51 -41.31 -9.23
C ALA A 187 -34.93 -41.01 -9.78
N VAL A 188 -35.52 -39.90 -9.32
CA VAL A 188 -36.74 -39.31 -9.90
C VAL A 188 -36.33 -38.17 -10.82
N SER A 189 -36.69 -38.30 -12.10
CA SER A 189 -36.56 -37.25 -13.12
C SER A 189 -37.52 -36.10 -12.90
N LEU A 190 -37.07 -34.86 -13.07
CA LEU A 190 -37.94 -33.76 -13.55
C LEU A 190 -37.22 -32.96 -14.63
N LEU A 191 -37.96 -32.80 -15.73
CA LEU A 191 -37.66 -32.15 -17.00
C LEU A 191 -37.89 -30.64 -16.94
N SER A 192 -37.10 -29.95 -17.78
CA SER A 192 -37.48 -28.83 -18.67
C SER A 192 -37.88 -27.47 -18.10
N GLY A 193 -37.26 -26.43 -18.66
CA GLY A 193 -37.86 -25.10 -18.78
C GLY A 193 -36.87 -23.97 -19.10
N GLU A 194 -36.57 -23.76 -20.38
CA GLU A 194 -36.31 -22.42 -20.97
C GLU A 194 -37.62 -21.95 -21.64
N PRO A 195 -37.86 -20.67 -22.06
CA PRO A 195 -36.87 -19.64 -22.46
C PRO A 195 -37.25 -18.15 -22.14
N ALA A 196 -36.40 -17.25 -22.66
CA ALA A 196 -36.74 -16.03 -23.43
C ALA A 196 -36.63 -14.60 -22.81
N HIS A 197 -35.74 -13.83 -23.46
CA HIS A 197 -35.84 -12.43 -23.94
C HIS A 197 -36.13 -11.25 -22.98
N ASN A 198 -35.22 -10.26 -22.98
CA ASN A 198 -35.42 -8.84 -23.35
C ASN A 198 -34.17 -8.03 -22.98
N GLU A 199 -33.43 -7.49 -23.95
CA GLU A 199 -33.58 -6.15 -24.58
C GLU A 199 -32.89 -5.04 -23.77
N SER A 200 -31.82 -4.48 -24.35
CA SER A 200 -31.03 -3.36 -23.83
C SER A 200 -31.70 -2.00 -24.06
N PRO A 201 -31.33 -0.97 -23.30
CA PRO A 201 -31.39 0.40 -23.80
C PRO A 201 -30.03 1.13 -23.71
N GLU A 202 -29.67 1.78 -24.82
CA GLU A 202 -28.71 2.89 -24.87
C GLU A 202 -29.36 4.17 -24.32
N ILE A 203 -28.62 4.95 -23.52
CA ILE A 203 -28.89 6.38 -23.31
C ILE A 203 -27.56 7.15 -23.31
N HIS A 204 -27.46 8.07 -24.28
CA HIS A 204 -26.49 9.16 -24.37
C HIS A 204 -26.58 10.13 -23.18
N THR A 205 -25.48 10.76 -22.77
CA THR A 205 -25.38 12.24 -22.68
C THR A 205 -23.99 12.75 -22.23
N ASN A 206 -23.42 13.58 -23.11
CA ASN A 206 -22.81 14.89 -22.87
C ASN A 206 -21.49 15.04 -22.10
N ASP A 207 -20.43 15.17 -22.90
CA ASP A 207 -19.17 15.84 -22.57
C ASP A 207 -19.39 17.32 -22.21
N THR A 208 -18.79 17.78 -21.12
CA THR A 208 -18.56 19.21 -20.87
C THR A 208 -17.16 19.41 -20.33
N ILE A 209 -16.30 19.96 -21.18
CA ILE A 209 -14.94 20.41 -20.92
C ILE A 209 -15.02 21.71 -20.10
N ILE A 210 -14.43 21.73 -18.90
CA ILE A 210 -14.17 22.97 -18.16
C ILE A 210 -12.66 23.20 -18.16
N GLN A 211 -12.23 24.20 -18.92
CA GLN A 211 -10.89 24.79 -18.85
C GLN A 211 -10.83 25.75 -17.65
N LEU A 212 -9.85 25.59 -16.78
CA LEU A 212 -9.50 26.57 -15.75
C LEU A 212 -8.10 27.10 -16.08
N ASN A 213 -8.05 28.37 -16.45
CA ASN A 213 -6.81 29.12 -16.67
C ASN A 213 -6.25 29.62 -15.35
N GLU A 214 -4.92 29.52 -15.25
CA GLU A 214 -4.07 30.18 -14.26
C GLU A 214 -4.30 31.70 -14.26
N ASP A 215 -4.32 32.30 -13.08
CA ASP A 215 -3.83 33.66 -12.96
C ASP A 215 -2.99 33.85 -11.69
N THR A 216 -1.88 34.54 -11.90
CA THR A 216 -0.77 34.73 -10.97
C THR A 216 -0.97 36.02 -10.20
N THR A 217 -0.82 36.03 -8.87
CA THR A 217 -0.31 37.23 -8.19
C THR A 217 0.34 36.93 -6.84
N THR A 218 1.56 37.43 -6.73
CA THR A 218 2.46 37.49 -5.57
C THR A 218 1.97 38.49 -4.52
N ASN A 219 2.12 38.17 -3.22
CA ASN A 219 2.54 39.13 -2.18
C ASN A 219 2.94 38.44 -0.86
N LYS A 220 4.04 38.92 -0.27
CA LYS A 220 4.77 38.45 0.92
C LYS A 220 4.25 39.08 2.24
N PRO A 221 4.74 38.69 3.44
CA PRO A 221 3.90 38.40 4.62
C PRO A 221 3.89 39.49 5.71
N SER A 222 2.97 39.36 6.67
CA SER A 222 3.02 40.03 7.97
C SER A 222 2.54 39.08 9.09
N PRO A 223 3.12 39.14 10.30
CA PRO A 223 3.06 38.07 11.30
C PRO A 223 1.86 38.22 12.24
N ASN A 224 1.35 37.10 12.76
CA ASN A 224 1.12 36.90 14.21
C ASN A 224 0.45 35.54 14.49
N LEU A 225 1.09 34.85 15.43
CA LEU A 225 0.81 33.52 15.96
C LEU A 225 -0.24 33.58 17.08
N PRO A 226 -0.97 32.49 17.34
CA PRO A 226 -1.01 31.97 18.70
C PRO A 226 -0.59 30.50 18.77
N LYS A 227 0.41 30.25 19.62
CA LYS A 227 0.95 28.93 19.97
C LYS A 227 -0.13 28.14 20.71
N LYS A 228 -0.48 26.94 20.23
CA LYS A 228 -1.10 25.94 21.09
C LYS A 228 0.04 25.10 21.70
N LYS A 229 0.18 25.22 23.02
CA LYS A 229 1.09 24.41 23.84
C LYS A 229 0.51 22.99 23.95
N GLY A 230 1.18 22.03 23.34
CA GLY A 230 1.07 20.62 23.69
C GLY A 230 1.92 20.35 24.94
N PHE A 231 1.29 19.71 25.91
CA PHE A 231 1.74 19.50 27.27
C PHE A 231 2.80 18.39 27.32
N TRP A 232 4.07 18.77 27.53
CA TRP A 232 5.15 17.84 27.84
C TRP A 232 5.15 17.57 29.34
N GLU A 233 4.99 16.29 29.69
CA GLU A 233 5.64 15.56 30.79
C GLU A 233 4.83 14.28 31.01
N ARG A 234 5.49 13.12 31.07
CA ARG A 234 5.51 12.26 32.27
C ARG A 234 6.40 11.01 32.11
N PHE A 235 7.55 11.11 32.77
CA PHE A 235 8.28 10.09 33.53
C PHE A 235 8.97 8.91 32.83
N CYS A 236 10.30 9.04 32.69
CA CYS A 236 11.23 8.00 33.12
C CYS A 236 11.09 7.77 34.63
N THR A 237 11.02 6.51 35.11
CA THR A 237 11.67 5.97 36.33
C THR A 237 11.32 4.47 36.52
N VAL A 238 12.34 3.61 36.37
CA VAL A 238 12.70 2.38 37.13
C VAL A 238 11.69 1.22 37.25
N LEU A 239 12.06 0.07 36.67
CA LEU A 239 12.41 -1.17 37.39
C LEU A 239 13.32 -2.06 36.54
#